data_AF-A0A7J4V257-F1
#
_entry.id   AF-A0A7J4V257-F1
#
_cell.length_a   1.000
_cell.length_b   1.000
_cell.length_c   1.000
_cell.angle_alpha   90.00
_cell.angle_beta   90.00
_cell.angle_gamma   90.00
#
_symmetry.space_group_name_H-M   'P 1'
#
loop_
_entity.id
_entity.type
_entity.pdbx_description
1 polymer ?
#
loop_
_entity_poly.entity_id
_entity_poly.type
_entity_poly.pdbx_seq_one_letter_code
_entity_poly.pdbx_strand_id
1 'polypeptide(L)'
;MGPTKILESYSAMMALGLVLGILLGGFPVLTKELSMASLAILMTLSLSNVRLGEARSRDHVKDAVVALALNYGMLTAVILALGSMFPEDLWWGWVLMAAAPSAVSVVPFTTIMGGRTSKALFSTSVNYIVALGLMPVISLALIGSAVSVGSLVTSLLLLIVLPMG
;
A
#
# COMPACT_ATOMS: atom_id res chain seq x y z
N MET A 1 31.07 1.44 9.02
CA MET A 1 29.89 2.34 9.19
C MET A 1 29.39 2.17 10.61
N GLY A 2 29.12 3.24 11.36
CA GLY A 2 28.71 3.13 12.76
C GLY A 2 27.35 2.44 12.91
N PRO A 3 27.09 1.72 14.03
CA PRO A 3 25.85 0.98 14.24
C PRO A 3 24.59 1.87 14.22
N THR A 4 24.72 3.14 14.59
CA THR A 4 23.63 4.13 14.55
C THR A 4 23.17 4.48 13.13
N LYS A 5 24.09 4.52 12.15
CA LYS A 5 23.75 4.78 10.74
C LYS A 5 22.98 3.64 10.07
N ILE A 6 23.08 2.42 10.60
CA ILE A 6 22.31 1.27 10.12
C ILE A 6 20.84 1.44 10.52
N LEU A 7 20.59 1.89 11.75
CA LEU A 7 19.24 2.16 12.28
C LEU A 7 18.52 3.30 11.55
N GLU A 8 19.27 4.25 10.99
CA GLU A 8 18.72 5.37 10.20
C GLU A 8 18.39 4.99 8.75
N SER A 9 18.89 3.85 8.24
CA SER A 9 18.68 3.43 6.86
C SER A 9 17.42 2.58 6.72
N TYR A 10 16.43 3.11 5.98
CA TYR A 10 15.19 2.36 5.65
C TYR A 10 15.49 1.01 5.00
N SER A 11 16.40 0.98 4.02
CA SER A 11 16.79 -0.24 3.31
C SER A 11 17.46 -1.26 4.24
N ALA A 12 18.31 -0.81 5.16
CA ALA A 12 18.95 -1.69 6.11
C ALA A 12 17.96 -2.26 7.13
N MET A 13 17.02 -1.44 7.62
CA MET A 13 15.94 -1.89 8.52
C MET A 13 14.99 -2.88 7.85
N MET A 14 14.63 -2.65 6.58
CA MET A 14 13.85 -3.61 5.78
C MET A 14 14.59 -4.94 5.60
N ALA A 15 15.88 -4.89 5.23
CA ALA A 15 16.69 -6.09 5.06
C ALA A 15 16.85 -6.86 6.37
N LEU A 16 17.11 -6.17 7.48
CA LEU A 16 17.20 -6.77 8.81
C LEU A 16 15.87 -7.38 9.24
N GLY A 17 14.75 -6.69 9.03
CA GLY A 17 13.42 -7.22 9.32
C GLY A 17 13.10 -8.50 8.53
N LEU A 18 13.45 -8.54 7.24
CA LEU A 18 13.30 -9.73 6.41
C LEU A 18 14.16 -10.88 6.91
N VAL A 19 15.46 -10.64 7.16
CA VAL A 19 16.40 -11.66 7.63
C VAL A 19 15.95 -12.22 8.98
N LEU A 20 15.61 -11.36 9.94
CA LEU A 20 15.11 -11.77 11.24
C LEU A 20 13.79 -12.53 11.13
N GLY A 21 12.88 -12.09 10.27
CA GLY A 21 11.61 -12.77 10.03
C GLY A 21 11.80 -14.20 9.51
N ILE A 22 12.74 -14.41 8.58
CA ILE A 22 13.07 -15.74 8.06
C ILE A 22 13.73 -16.60 9.14
N LEU A 23 14.73 -16.07 9.85
CA LEU A 23 15.49 -16.82 10.86
C LEU A 23 14.65 -17.24 12.06
N LEU A 24 13.70 -16.39 12.47
CA LEU A 24 12.83 -16.65 13.61
C LEU A 24 11.56 -17.43 13.23
N GLY A 25 11.30 -17.62 11.92
CA GLY A 25 10.05 -18.21 11.43
C GLY A 25 8.82 -17.32 11.63
N GLY A 26 9.02 -16.02 11.90
CA GLY A 26 7.98 -15.06 12.25
C GLY A 26 7.34 -15.30 13.63
N PHE A 27 6.14 -14.72 13.85
CA PHE A 27 5.36 -14.90 15.07
C PHE A 27 3.98 -15.49 14.75
N PRO A 28 3.84 -16.81 14.47
CA PRO A 28 2.68 -17.40 13.80
C PRO A 28 1.30 -16.99 14.34
N VAL A 29 1.17 -16.76 15.64
CA VAL A 29 -0.08 -16.36 16.29
C VAL A 29 -0.32 -14.84 16.24
N LEU A 30 0.75 -14.04 16.25
CA LEU A 30 0.68 -12.58 16.39
C LEU A 30 1.01 -11.82 15.10
N THR A 31 1.53 -12.49 14.05
CA THR A 31 1.96 -11.84 12.80
C THR A 31 0.83 -11.03 12.17
N LYS A 32 -0.39 -11.57 12.16
CA LYS A 32 -1.56 -10.89 11.57
C LYS A 32 -1.92 -9.62 12.33
N GLU A 33 -2.02 -9.71 13.65
CA GLU A 33 -2.40 -8.58 14.52
C GLU A 33 -1.32 -7.50 14.53
N LEU A 34 -0.05 -7.90 14.67
CA LEU A 34 1.10 -6.99 14.59
C LEU A 34 1.17 -6.29 13.23
N SER A 35 0.93 -7.00 12.13
CA SER A 35 0.95 -6.41 10.79
C SER A 35 -0.19 -5.41 10.61
N MET A 36 -1.41 -5.76 11.05
CA MET A 36 -2.57 -4.85 10.98
C MET A 36 -2.36 -3.62 11.86
N ALA A 37 -1.89 -3.80 13.10
CA ALA A 37 -1.61 -2.69 14.02
C ALA A 37 -0.49 -1.78 13.48
N SER A 38 0.60 -2.36 12.99
CA SER A 38 1.70 -1.60 12.37
C SER A 38 1.24 -0.81 11.16
N LEU A 39 0.41 -1.44 10.32
CA LEU A 39 -0.15 -0.77 9.14
C LEU A 39 -1.09 0.36 9.55
N ALA A 40 -1.99 0.14 10.51
CA ALA A 40 -2.87 1.18 11.03
C ALA A 40 -2.09 2.38 11.57
N ILE A 41 -1.03 2.15 12.37
CA ILE A 41 -0.14 3.21 12.86
C ILE A 41 0.52 3.96 11.71
N LEU A 42 1.05 3.24 10.72
CA LEU A 42 1.69 3.85 9.54
C LEU A 42 0.70 4.70 8.74
N MET A 43 -0.54 4.23 8.55
CA MET A 43 -1.58 4.99 7.86
C MET A 43 -1.91 6.26 8.64
N THR A 44 -2.15 6.16 9.95
CA THR A 44 -2.45 7.31 10.82
C THR A 44 -1.32 8.33 10.78
N LEU A 45 -0.06 7.92 10.96
CA LEU A 45 1.08 8.83 10.95
C LEU A 45 1.27 9.50 9.59
N SER A 46 1.09 8.75 8.50
CA SER A 46 1.23 9.34 7.17
C SER A 46 0.09 10.28 6.80
N LEU A 47 -1.13 10.02 7.30
CA LEU A 47 -2.29 10.89 7.10
C LEU A 47 -2.31 12.08 8.06
N SER A 48 -1.65 12.00 9.21
CA SER A 48 -1.57 13.11 10.18
C SER A 48 -0.85 14.34 9.63
N ASN A 49 0.08 14.16 8.68
CA ASN A 49 0.77 15.28 8.01
C ASN A 49 -0.05 15.89 6.85
N VAL A 50 -1.31 15.48 6.67
CA VAL A 50 -2.13 15.79 5.48
C VAL A 50 -3.13 16.88 5.77
N ARG A 51 -2.81 18.11 5.34
CA ARG A 51 -3.79 19.20 5.29
C ARG A 51 -4.64 19.04 4.03
N LEU A 52 -5.74 18.28 4.13
CA LEU A 52 -6.71 18.04 3.03
C LEU A 52 -7.20 19.35 2.36
N GLY A 53 -7.17 20.48 3.08
CA GLY A 53 -7.54 21.81 2.57
C GLY A 53 -6.57 22.42 1.54
N GLU A 54 -5.28 22.05 1.52
CA GLU A 54 -4.29 22.61 0.60
C GLU A 54 -4.23 21.86 -0.75
N ALA A 55 -4.96 20.74 -0.89
CA ALA A 55 -4.88 19.85 -2.04
C ALA A 55 -5.84 20.21 -3.19
N ARG A 56 -6.73 21.19 -3.01
CA ARG A 56 -7.80 21.52 -3.96
C ARG A 56 -7.34 22.53 -5.03
N SER A 57 -6.47 22.08 -5.93
CA SER A 57 -6.17 22.79 -7.19
C SER A 57 -6.60 21.93 -8.38
N ARG A 58 -7.19 22.55 -9.42
CA ARG A 58 -7.64 21.88 -10.65
C ARG A 58 -6.51 21.14 -11.37
N ASP A 59 -5.27 21.56 -11.16
CA ASP A 59 -4.07 20.91 -11.70
C ASP A 59 -3.76 19.57 -11.02
N HIS A 60 -4.09 19.39 -9.74
CA HIS A 60 -3.79 18.15 -9.00
C HIS A 60 -4.67 16.97 -9.44
N VAL A 61 -5.83 17.24 -10.03
CA VAL A 61 -6.75 16.19 -10.52
C VAL A 61 -6.14 15.44 -11.70
N LYS A 62 -5.46 16.13 -12.61
CA LYS A 62 -4.78 15.48 -13.75
C LYS A 62 -3.68 14.55 -13.27
N ASP A 63 -2.87 14.99 -12.31
CA ASP A 63 -1.81 14.17 -11.74
C ASP A 63 -2.38 12.94 -11.02
N ALA A 64 -3.48 13.11 -10.28
CA ALA A 64 -4.15 11.99 -9.61
C ALA A 64 -4.68 10.94 -10.60
N VAL A 65 -5.26 11.37 -11.73
CA VAL A 65 -5.70 10.45 -12.79
C VAL A 65 -4.52 9.71 -13.42
N VAL A 66 -3.40 10.40 -13.67
CA VAL A 66 -2.17 9.77 -14.18
C VAL A 66 -1.64 8.76 -13.17
N ALA A 67 -1.57 9.11 -11.88
CA ALA A 67 -1.14 8.21 -10.82
C ALA A 67 -2.06 6.98 -10.72
N LEU A 68 -3.37 7.18 -10.85
CA LEU A 68 -4.35 6.10 -10.85
C LEU A 68 -4.15 5.15 -12.04
N ALA A 69 -3.95 5.70 -13.25
CA ALA A 69 -3.71 4.92 -14.46
C ALA A 69 -2.38 4.15 -14.40
N LEU A 70 -1.34 4.74 -13.82
CA LEU A 70 -0.07 4.06 -13.60
C LEU A 70 -0.20 2.95 -12.54
N ASN A 71 -0.95 3.19 -11.46
CA ASN A 71 -1.14 2.20 -10.39
C ASN A 71 -2.03 1.03 -10.84
N TYR A 72 -3.25 1.31 -11.30
CA TYR A 72 -4.23 0.27 -11.62
C TYR A 72 -4.21 -0.21 -13.08
N GLY A 73 -3.56 0.55 -13.97
CA GLY A 73 -3.34 0.11 -15.34
C GLY A 73 -1.99 -0.59 -15.48
N MET A 74 -0.92 0.20 -15.47
CA MET A 74 0.43 -0.31 -15.76
C MET A 74 0.94 -1.26 -14.67
N LEU A 75 0.92 -0.85 -13.41
CA LEU A 75 1.52 -1.64 -12.32
C LEU A 75 0.71 -2.93 -12.07
N THR A 76 -0.63 -2.86 -12.03
CA THR A 76 -1.48 -4.06 -11.97
C THR A 76 -1.17 -5.03 -13.12
N ALA A 77 -1.06 -4.55 -14.36
CA ALA A 77 -0.75 -5.41 -15.50
C ALA A 77 0.63 -6.09 -15.36
N VAL A 78 1.64 -5.36 -14.91
CA VAL A 78 2.99 -5.92 -14.67
C VAL A 78 2.96 -6.97 -13.57
N ILE A 79 2.29 -6.70 -12.46
CA ILE A 79 2.18 -7.63 -11.32
C ILE A 79 1.47 -8.92 -11.76
N LEU A 80 0.37 -8.81 -12.50
CA LEU A 80 -0.37 -9.98 -13.00
C LEU A 80 0.43 -10.75 -14.06
N ALA A 81 1.15 -10.06 -14.95
CA ALA A 81 2.01 -10.73 -15.93
C ALA A 81 3.07 -11.58 -15.23
N LEU A 82 3.75 -11.03 -14.22
CA LEU A 82 4.73 -11.77 -13.43
C LEU A 82 4.09 -12.90 -12.61
N GLY A 83 2.96 -12.61 -11.96
CA GLY A 83 2.24 -13.59 -11.15
C GLY A 83 1.78 -14.81 -11.95
N SER A 84 1.45 -14.63 -13.24
CA SER A 84 0.93 -15.71 -14.10
C SER A 84 1.95 -16.84 -14.35
N MET A 85 3.22 -16.61 -14.01
CA MET A 85 4.28 -17.61 -14.07
C MET A 85 4.29 -18.56 -12.86
N PHE A 86 3.48 -18.27 -11.83
CA PHE A 86 3.43 -19.03 -10.58
C PHE A 86 2.19 -19.93 -10.50
N PRO A 87 2.23 -20.99 -9.67
CA PRO A 87 1.07 -21.85 -9.45
C PRO A 87 -0.06 -21.11 -8.71
N GLU A 88 -1.25 -21.70 -8.74
CA GLU A 88 -2.50 -21.05 -8.31
C GLU A 88 -2.51 -20.62 -6.83
N ASP A 89 -1.84 -21.38 -5.97
CA ASP A 89 -1.69 -21.09 -4.53
C ASP A 89 -0.93 -19.78 -4.27
N LEU A 90 0.05 -19.46 -5.12
CA LEU A 90 0.80 -18.20 -5.05
C LEU A 90 0.14 -17.09 -5.87
N TRP A 91 -0.54 -17.43 -6.97
CA TRP A 91 -1.23 -16.50 -7.86
C TRP A 91 -2.20 -15.57 -7.12
N TRP A 92 -2.97 -16.08 -6.15
CA TRP A 92 -3.92 -15.26 -5.40
C TRP A 92 -3.24 -14.11 -4.64
N GLY A 93 -2.04 -14.35 -4.11
CA GLY A 93 -1.22 -13.31 -3.48
C GLY A 93 -0.81 -12.23 -4.48
N TRP A 94 -0.43 -12.61 -5.70
CA TRP A 94 -0.11 -11.68 -6.78
C TRP A 94 -1.31 -10.83 -7.19
N VAL A 95 -2.50 -11.43 -7.30
CA VAL A 95 -3.72 -10.69 -7.63
C VAL A 95 -4.09 -9.70 -6.53
N LEU A 96 -4.03 -10.11 -5.26
CA LEU A 96 -4.27 -9.21 -4.13
C LEU A 96 -3.27 -8.04 -4.10
N MET A 97 -2.01 -8.31 -4.43
CA MET A 97 -0.98 -7.26 -4.54
C MET A 97 -1.25 -6.31 -5.72
N ALA A 98 -1.71 -6.85 -6.86
CA ALA A 98 -2.05 -6.06 -8.04
C ALA A 98 -3.29 -5.17 -7.83
N ALA A 99 -4.18 -5.59 -6.92
CA ALA A 99 -5.41 -4.89 -6.57
C ALA A 99 -5.22 -3.84 -5.45
N ALA A 100 -4.06 -3.81 -4.79
CA ALA A 100 -3.77 -2.92 -3.69
C ALA A 100 -3.50 -1.47 -4.17
N PRO A 101 -3.80 -0.45 -3.34
CA PRO A 101 -3.37 0.92 -3.61
C PRO A 101 -1.85 1.04 -3.56
N SER A 102 -1.34 2.12 -4.16
CA SER A 102 0.05 2.54 -4.02
C SER A 102 0.42 2.72 -2.54
N ALA A 103 1.64 2.32 -2.17
CA ALA A 103 2.12 2.40 -0.80
C ALA A 103 2.11 3.84 -0.24
N VAL A 104 1.74 3.97 1.02
CA VAL A 104 1.78 5.24 1.77
C VAL A 104 3.16 5.89 1.84
N SER A 105 4.22 5.08 1.78
CA SER A 105 5.60 5.57 1.77
C SER A 105 5.95 6.44 0.57
N VAL A 106 5.13 6.46 -0.48
CA VAL A 106 5.34 7.34 -1.65
C VAL A 106 5.39 8.82 -1.26
N VAL A 107 4.59 9.26 -0.27
CA VAL A 107 4.57 10.66 0.19
C VAL A 107 5.90 11.06 0.84
N PRO A 108 6.41 10.38 1.89
CA PRO A 108 7.70 10.73 2.48
C PRO A 108 8.86 10.58 1.51
N PHE A 109 8.87 9.55 0.64
CA PHE A 109 9.91 9.42 -0.38
C PHE A 109 9.88 10.53 -1.42
N THR A 110 8.70 10.99 -1.83
CA THR A 110 8.57 12.16 -2.72
C THR A 110 9.19 13.39 -2.06
N THR A 111 8.95 13.61 -0.77
CA THR A 111 9.55 14.74 -0.02
C THR A 111 11.07 14.63 0.04
N ILE A 112 11.62 13.45 0.37
CA ILE A 112 13.07 13.21 0.47
C ILE A 112 13.77 13.43 -0.88
N MET A 113 13.12 13.03 -1.99
CA MET A 113 13.67 13.20 -3.35
C MET A 113 13.48 14.60 -3.94
N GLY A 114 12.99 15.57 -3.16
CA GLY A 114 12.74 16.94 -3.64
C GLY A 114 11.55 17.07 -4.60
N GLY A 115 10.65 16.09 -4.59
CA GLY A 115 9.44 16.08 -5.40
C GLY A 115 8.31 16.96 -4.83
N ARG A 116 7.17 16.96 -5.54
CA ARG A 116 6.01 17.77 -5.16
C ARG A 116 5.11 17.02 -4.16
N THR A 117 5.39 17.16 -2.87
CA THR A 117 4.68 16.44 -1.78
C THR A 117 3.17 16.63 -1.83
N SER A 118 2.67 17.86 -2.05
CA SER A 118 1.22 18.14 -2.15
C SER A 118 0.54 17.32 -3.27
N LYS A 119 1.22 17.14 -4.41
CA LYS A 119 0.71 16.32 -5.53
C LYS A 119 0.71 14.83 -5.21
N ALA A 120 1.83 14.32 -4.69
CA ALA A 120 1.94 12.92 -4.31
C ALA A 120 0.89 12.58 -3.25
N LEU A 121 0.68 13.49 -2.31
CA LEU A 121 -0.29 13.34 -1.26
C LEU A 121 -1.73 13.27 -1.77
N PHE A 122 -2.15 14.25 -2.58
CA PHE A 122 -3.48 14.25 -3.18
C PHE A 122 -3.73 12.99 -4.03
N SER A 123 -2.75 12.63 -4.87
CA SER A 123 -2.84 11.46 -5.74
C SER A 123 -2.93 10.16 -4.93
N THR A 124 -2.14 10.06 -3.86
CA THR A 124 -2.18 8.91 -2.94
C THR A 124 -3.55 8.82 -2.26
N SER A 125 -4.07 9.91 -1.70
CA SER A 125 -5.41 9.93 -1.09
C SER A 125 -6.52 9.50 -2.06
N VAL A 126 -6.50 10.01 -3.30
CA VAL A 126 -7.44 9.58 -4.34
C VAL A 126 -7.30 8.09 -4.62
N ASN A 127 -6.07 7.58 -4.73
CA ASN A 127 -5.81 6.16 -4.97
C ASN A 127 -6.35 5.26 -3.85
N TYR A 128 -6.22 5.69 -2.58
CA TYR A 128 -6.78 5.01 -1.41
C TYR A 128 -8.31 4.99 -1.41
N ILE A 129 -8.96 6.11 -1.75
CA ILE A 129 -10.42 6.17 -1.85
C ILE A 129 -10.91 5.24 -2.97
N VAL A 130 -10.27 5.29 -4.13
CA VAL A 130 -10.62 4.42 -5.27
C VAL A 130 -10.37 2.94 -4.94
N ALA A 131 -9.34 2.63 -4.15
CA ALA A 131 -9.03 1.25 -3.73
C ALA A 131 -10.17 0.58 -2.95
N LEU A 132 -10.98 1.36 -2.21
CA LEU A 132 -12.15 0.83 -1.51
C LEU A 132 -13.11 0.10 -2.45
N GLY A 133 -13.20 0.53 -3.72
CA GLY A 133 -13.98 -0.13 -4.75
C GLY A 133 -13.16 -1.03 -5.67
N LEU A 134 -12.00 -0.56 -6.16
CA LEU A 134 -11.22 -1.33 -7.13
C LEU A 134 -10.62 -2.61 -6.55
N MET A 135 -10.13 -2.59 -5.31
CA MET A 135 -9.52 -3.77 -4.72
C MET A 135 -10.51 -4.96 -4.62
N PRO A 136 -11.73 -4.81 -4.06
CA PRO A 136 -12.69 -5.91 -4.04
C PRO A 136 -13.17 -6.30 -5.44
N VAL A 137 -13.34 -5.35 -6.37
CA VAL A 137 -13.77 -5.66 -7.75
C VAL A 137 -12.72 -6.48 -8.50
N ILE A 138 -11.45 -6.07 -8.46
CA ILE A 138 -10.35 -6.80 -9.11
C ILE A 138 -10.18 -8.17 -8.48
N SER A 139 -10.22 -8.25 -7.14
CA SER A 139 -10.10 -9.52 -6.41
C SER A 139 -11.23 -10.48 -6.77
N LEU A 140 -12.48 -10.00 -6.80
CA LEU A 140 -13.63 -10.81 -7.18
C LEU A 140 -13.59 -11.24 -8.64
N ALA A 141 -13.16 -10.36 -9.55
CA ALA A 141 -13.10 -10.65 -10.98
C ALA A 141 -12.05 -11.71 -11.34
N LEU A 142 -10.92 -11.74 -10.61
CA LEU A 142 -9.78 -12.60 -10.95
C LEU A 142 -9.60 -13.82 -10.05
N ILE A 143 -10.09 -13.77 -8.81
CA ILE A 143 -9.97 -14.86 -7.81
C ILE A 143 -11.36 -15.42 -7.43
N GLY A 144 -12.44 -14.71 -7.72
CA GLY A 144 -13.80 -15.14 -7.36
C GLY A 144 -13.99 -15.22 -5.85
N SER A 145 -14.51 -16.35 -5.37
CA SER A 145 -14.81 -16.61 -3.95
C SER A 145 -13.65 -17.20 -3.17
N ALA A 146 -12.45 -17.35 -3.75
CA ALA A 146 -11.31 -17.88 -3.01
C ALA A 146 -10.84 -16.93 -1.88
N VAL A 147 -11.26 -15.67 -1.91
CA VAL A 147 -11.07 -14.69 -0.83
C VAL A 147 -12.42 -14.12 -0.40
N SER A 148 -12.67 -14.03 0.91
CA SER A 148 -13.90 -13.45 1.45
C SER A 148 -13.94 -11.94 1.20
N VAL A 149 -14.78 -11.52 0.25
CA VAL A 149 -15.02 -10.10 -0.07
C VAL A 149 -15.39 -9.28 1.17
N GLY A 150 -16.20 -9.87 2.07
CA GLY A 150 -16.56 -9.23 3.34
C GLY A 150 -15.35 -8.89 4.21
N SER A 151 -14.39 -9.81 4.35
CA SER A 151 -13.17 -9.56 5.14
C SER A 151 -12.25 -8.53 4.48
N LEU A 152 -12.19 -8.51 3.14
CA LEU A 152 -11.48 -7.47 2.38
C LEU A 152 -12.08 -6.08 2.66
N VAL A 153 -13.40 -5.94 2.52
CA VAL A 153 -14.10 -4.67 2.77
C VAL A 153 -13.90 -4.23 4.22
N THR A 154 -14.08 -5.11 5.21
CA THR A 154 -13.84 -4.78 6.62
C THR A 154 -12.39 -4.33 6.86
N SER A 155 -11.42 -5.01 6.26
CA SER A 155 -10.00 -4.63 6.40
C SER A 155 -9.71 -3.27 5.77
N LEU A 156 -10.28 -2.98 4.59
CA LEU A 156 -10.16 -1.70 3.92
C LEU A 156 -10.77 -0.56 4.76
N LEU A 157 -11.95 -0.78 5.34
CA LEU A 157 -12.58 0.20 6.23
C LEU A 157 -11.73 0.44 7.49
N LEU A 158 -11.24 -0.61 8.14
CA LEU A 158 -10.42 -0.49 9.35
C LEU A 158 -9.06 0.16 9.09
N LEU A 159 -8.43 -0.13 7.94
CA LEU A 159 -7.06 0.29 7.67
C LEU A 159 -6.98 1.59 6.88
N ILE A 160 -8.01 1.96 6.12
CA ILE A 160 -8.01 3.17 5.29
C ILE A 160 -8.98 4.21 5.83
N VAL A 161 -10.22 3.82 6.12
CA VAL A 161 -11.26 4.79 6.52
C VAL A 161 -11.05 5.27 7.96
N LEU A 162 -10.77 4.37 8.91
CA LEU A 162 -10.55 4.75 10.31
C LEU A 162 -9.38 5.75 10.48
N PRO A 163 -8.22 5.60 9.81
CA PRO A 163 -7.13 6.58 9.92
C PRO A 163 -7.36 7.89 9.15
N MET A 164 -8.35 7.94 8.25
CA MET A 164 -8.72 9.15 7.50
C MET A 164 -9.74 10.03 8.23
N GLY A 165 -10.42 9.50 9.24
CA GLY A 165 -11.44 10.19 10.04
C GLY A 165 -10.90 11.06 11.17
#